data_AF-S8EBW7-F1
#
_entry.id   AF-S8EBW7-F1
#
_cell.length_a   1.000
_cell.length_b   1.000
_cell.length_c   1.000
_cell.angle_alpha   90.00
_cell.angle_beta   90.00
_cell.angle_gamma   90.00
#
_symmetry.space_group_name_H-M   'P 1'
#
loop_
_entity.id
_entity.type
_entity.pdbx_description
1 polymer ?
#
loop_
_entity_poly.entity_id
_entity_poly.type
_entity_poly.pdbx_seq_one_letter_code
_entity_poly.pdbx_strand_id
1 'polypeptide(L)'
;MEGNRHELEYLEALEDTRVFRARTKVGRKPLFVKFSVRYCKEAHRAAFESGFAPRLYVVEQVYDWAMIVMEDKSADYTNLWDAQYIKGGKRPVLAMEDVRAKVRDGLRSLHEPGSVHGDVCDVNVLMRNATVAETEPAVLLVDWDWAGEKSSASIPGG
;
A
#
# COMPACT_ATOMS: atom_id res chain seq x y z
N MET A 1 -16.39 -9.49 -23.00
CA MET A 1 -15.39 -10.44 -22.47
C MET A 1 -15.89 -10.84 -21.09
N GLU A 2 -16.19 -12.12 -20.86
CA GLU A 2 -16.54 -12.61 -19.52
C GLU A 2 -15.36 -12.31 -18.58
N GLY A 3 -15.59 -11.44 -17.61
CA GLY A 3 -14.60 -11.17 -16.58
C GLY A 3 -14.37 -12.43 -15.77
N ASN A 4 -13.11 -12.80 -15.56
CA ASN A 4 -12.77 -13.91 -14.67
C ASN A 4 -13.35 -13.62 -13.28
N ARG A 5 -14.37 -14.39 -12.88
CA ARG A 5 -14.98 -14.26 -11.55
C ARG A 5 -14.02 -14.83 -10.52
N HIS A 6 -13.46 -13.96 -9.69
CA HIS A 6 -12.66 -14.36 -8.54
C HIS A 6 -13.52 -14.30 -7.27
N GLU A 7 -13.68 -15.43 -6.60
CA GLU A 7 -14.37 -15.47 -5.31
C GLU A 7 -13.38 -15.22 -4.18
N LEU A 8 -13.76 -14.31 -3.28
CA LEU A 8 -12.97 -13.94 -2.10
C LEU A 8 -13.60 -14.52 -0.83
N GLU A 9 -12.75 -14.87 0.12
CA GLU A 9 -13.10 -15.16 1.51
C GLU A 9 -12.49 -14.06 2.39
N TYR A 10 -13.33 -13.33 3.11
CA TYR A 10 -12.92 -12.30 4.06
C TYR A 10 -12.57 -12.96 5.39
N LEU A 11 -11.43 -12.60 5.97
CA LEU A 11 -10.87 -13.25 7.15
C LEU A 11 -10.99 -12.38 8.39
N GLU A 12 -10.57 -11.12 8.27
CA GLU A 12 -10.57 -10.16 9.37
C GLU A 12 -10.68 -8.74 8.81
N ALA A 13 -11.31 -7.85 9.58
CA ALA A 13 -11.25 -6.41 9.35
C ALA A 13 -10.08 -5.84 10.14
N LEU A 14 -9.35 -4.90 9.57
CA LEU A 14 -8.36 -4.12 10.32
C LEU A 14 -9.15 -3.09 11.14
N GLU A 15 -8.93 -3.08 12.46
CA GLU A 15 -9.73 -2.31 13.44
C GLU A 15 -10.03 -0.88 13.00
N ASP A 16 -11.29 -0.48 13.10
CA ASP A 16 -11.82 0.85 12.73
C ASP A 16 -11.49 1.34 11.31
N THR A 17 -11.06 0.45 10.41
CA THR A 17 -10.77 0.77 9.01
C THR A 17 -11.79 0.15 8.06
N ARG A 18 -11.71 0.57 6.79
CA ARG A 18 -12.42 -0.07 5.66
C ARG A 18 -11.51 -1.03 4.89
N VAL A 19 -10.52 -1.58 5.58
CA VAL A 19 -9.53 -2.50 5.03
C VAL A 19 -9.75 -3.87 5.66
N PHE A 20 -9.80 -4.88 4.81
CA PHE A 20 -10.07 -6.26 5.19
C PHE A 20 -8.98 -7.15 4.66
N ARG A 21 -8.50 -8.06 5.49
CA ARG A 21 -7.72 -9.19 5.02
C ARG A 21 -8.64 -10.21 4.39
N ALA A 22 -8.27 -10.66 3.21
CA ALA A 22 -9.02 -11.65 2.46
C ALA A 22 -8.06 -12.65 1.81
N ARG A 23 -8.63 -13.66 1.17
CA ARG A 23 -7.90 -14.53 0.25
C ARG A 23 -8.79 -14.99 -0.89
N THR A 24 -8.18 -15.39 -2.00
CA THR A 24 -8.91 -16.09 -3.05
C THR A 24 -9.42 -17.44 -2.53
N LYS A 25 -10.66 -17.82 -2.84
CA LYS A 25 -11.18 -19.14 -2.47
C LYS A 25 -10.36 -20.26 -3.11
N VAL A 26 -10.04 -20.09 -4.40
CA VAL A 26 -9.16 -20.98 -5.17
C VAL A 26 -7.71 -20.51 -5.01
N GLY A 27 -6.81 -21.42 -4.64
CA GLY A 27 -5.37 -21.13 -4.48
C GLY A 27 -4.99 -20.38 -3.21
N ARG A 28 -5.96 -19.88 -2.41
CA ARG A 28 -5.75 -19.32 -1.06
C ARG A 28 -4.76 -18.14 -1.02
N LYS A 29 -4.65 -17.40 -2.12
CA LYS A 29 -3.73 -16.27 -2.23
C LYS A 29 -4.16 -15.17 -1.26
N PRO A 30 -3.29 -14.70 -0.34
CA PRO A 30 -3.63 -13.65 0.61
C PRO A 30 -3.71 -12.28 -0.06
N LEU A 31 -4.66 -11.47 0.37
CA LEU A 31 -5.03 -10.19 -0.22
C LEU A 31 -5.45 -9.18 0.85
N PHE A 32 -5.31 -7.90 0.53
CA PHE A 32 -6.08 -6.83 1.17
C PHE A 32 -7.19 -6.36 0.25
N VAL A 33 -8.36 -6.12 0.84
CA VAL A 33 -9.51 -5.48 0.19
C VAL A 33 -9.81 -4.20 0.94
N LYS A 34 -9.70 -3.05 0.27
CA LYS A 34 -10.04 -1.73 0.81
C LYS A 34 -11.28 -1.20 0.10
N PHE A 35 -12.14 -0.51 0.84
CA PHE A 35 -13.21 0.32 0.28
C PHE A 35 -12.92 1.80 0.53
N SER A 36 -12.92 2.60 -0.53
CA SER A 36 -12.76 4.05 -0.43
C SER A 36 -13.61 4.80 -1.45
N VAL A 37 -13.98 6.04 -1.13
CA VAL A 37 -14.73 6.94 -2.05
C VAL A 37 -13.80 7.63 -3.05
N ARG A 38 -12.48 7.53 -2.84
CA ARG A 38 -11.45 8.08 -3.72
C ARG A 38 -10.27 7.12 -3.75
N TYR A 39 -9.65 6.96 -4.91
CA TYR A 39 -8.47 6.12 -5.04
C TYR A 39 -7.73 6.45 -6.33
N CYS A 40 -6.43 6.76 -6.25
CA CYS A 40 -5.63 6.98 -7.45
C CYS A 40 -5.01 5.65 -7.91
N LYS A 41 -5.74 4.94 -8.76
CA LYS A 41 -5.31 3.67 -9.37
C LYS A 41 -4.03 3.85 -10.18
N GLU A 42 -3.91 4.97 -10.88
CA GLU A 42 -2.79 5.31 -11.77
C GLU A 42 -1.51 5.52 -10.95
N ALA A 43 -1.57 6.31 -9.89
CA ALA A 43 -0.42 6.54 -9.01
C ALA A 43 0.05 5.25 -8.33
N HIS A 44 -0.87 4.42 -7.83
CA HIS A 44 -0.51 3.12 -7.26
C HIS A 44 0.18 2.21 -8.29
N ARG A 45 -0.34 2.14 -9.52
CA ARG A 45 0.30 1.32 -10.58
C ARG A 45 1.69 1.81 -10.94
N ALA A 46 1.85 3.13 -11.12
CA ALA A 46 3.15 3.72 -11.40
C ALA A 46 4.15 3.44 -10.26
N ALA A 47 3.69 3.57 -9.00
CA ALA A 47 4.50 3.23 -7.84
C ALA A 47 4.92 1.76 -7.82
N PHE A 48 3.99 0.83 -8.12
CA PHE A 48 4.30 -0.60 -8.21
C PHE A 48 5.33 -0.89 -9.30
N GLU A 49 5.21 -0.27 -10.48
CA GLU A 49 6.16 -0.42 -11.59
C GLU A 49 7.56 0.07 -11.22
N SER A 50 7.67 1.10 -10.38
CA SER A 50 8.94 1.56 -9.80
C SER A 50 9.43 0.74 -8.58
N GLY A 51 8.70 -0.28 -8.16
CA GLY A 51 9.03 -1.10 -6.99
C GLY A 51 8.75 -0.41 -5.65
N PHE A 52 7.83 0.54 -5.60
CA PHE A 52 7.55 1.38 -4.43
C PHE A 52 6.12 1.20 -3.86
N ALA A 53 5.35 0.25 -4.38
CA ALA A 53 4.05 -0.12 -3.84
C ALA A 53 3.80 -1.63 -3.97
N PRO A 54 2.89 -2.21 -3.18
CA PRO A 54 2.42 -3.58 -3.40
C PRO A 54 1.71 -3.72 -4.75
N ARG A 55 1.51 -4.96 -5.21
CA ARG A 55 0.78 -5.17 -6.45
C ARG A 55 -0.70 -4.83 -6.30
N LEU A 56 -1.20 -3.94 -7.15
CA LEU A 56 -2.64 -3.70 -7.32
C LEU A 56 -3.25 -4.72 -8.27
N TYR A 57 -4.23 -5.50 -7.81
CA TYR A 57 -4.94 -6.47 -8.65
C TYR A 57 -6.15 -5.86 -9.33
N VAL A 58 -7.01 -5.22 -8.54
CA VAL A 58 -8.34 -4.80 -8.99
C VAL A 58 -8.71 -3.47 -8.36
N VAL A 59 -9.36 -2.62 -9.14
CA VAL A 59 -10.10 -1.44 -8.66
C VAL A 59 -11.41 -1.45 -9.43
N GLU A 60 -12.51 -1.74 -8.73
CA GLU A 60 -13.85 -1.82 -9.30
C GLU A 60 -14.79 -0.87 -8.56
N GLN A 61 -15.67 -0.22 -9.31
CA GLN A 61 -16.67 0.65 -8.74
C GLN A 61 -17.87 -0.16 -8.22
N VAL A 62 -18.24 0.04 -6.96
CA VAL A 62 -19.37 -0.57 -6.28
C VAL A 62 -20.20 0.57 -5.66
N TYR A 63 -21.23 1.01 -6.38
CA TYR A 63 -21.99 2.23 -6.07
C TYR A 63 -21.07 3.46 -6.00
N ASP A 64 -21.07 4.20 -4.88
CA ASP A 64 -20.23 5.39 -4.65
C ASP A 64 -18.83 5.05 -4.10
N TRP A 65 -18.50 3.76 -4.00
CA TRP A 65 -17.24 3.27 -3.46
C TRP A 65 -16.41 2.57 -4.53
N ALA A 66 -15.10 2.75 -4.48
CA ALA A 66 -14.15 1.86 -5.12
C ALA A 66 -13.86 0.69 -4.18
N MET A 67 -13.94 -0.54 -4.70
CA MET A 67 -13.37 -1.75 -4.11
C MET A 67 -11.98 -1.96 -4.68
N ILE A 68 -10.97 -1.90 -3.82
CA ILE A 68 -9.56 -2.03 -4.18
C ILE A 68 -9.04 -3.35 -3.64
N VAL A 69 -8.54 -4.21 -4.53
CA VAL A 69 -7.92 -5.49 -4.15
C VAL A 69 -6.43 -5.43 -4.47
N MET A 70 -5.60 -5.63 -3.45
CA MET A 70 -4.14 -5.55 -3.57
C MET A 70 -3.44 -6.70 -2.82
N GLU A 71 -2.14 -6.82 -3.06
CA GLU A 71 -1.28 -7.81 -2.41
C GLU A 71 -1.20 -7.62 -0.89
N ASP A 72 -1.35 -8.72 -0.15
CA ASP A 72 -1.07 -8.76 1.29
C ASP A 72 0.45 -8.92 1.51
N LYS A 73 1.09 -7.86 1.98
CA LYS A 73 2.51 -7.83 2.36
C LYS A 73 2.74 -7.94 3.88
N SER A 74 1.70 -8.16 4.70
CA SER A 74 1.78 -8.10 6.17
C SER A 74 2.68 -9.16 6.82
N ALA A 75 2.92 -10.30 6.15
CA ALA A 75 3.88 -11.29 6.62
C ALA A 75 5.32 -10.78 6.49
N ASP A 76 5.60 -10.08 5.39
CA ASP A 76 6.92 -9.73 4.90
C ASP A 76 7.35 -8.29 5.26
N TYR A 77 6.37 -7.43 5.56
CA TYR A 77 6.59 -6.02 5.87
C TYR A 77 5.94 -5.63 7.20
N THR A 78 6.47 -4.59 7.82
CA THR A 78 5.91 -3.93 9.03
C THR A 78 5.83 -2.44 8.75
N ASN A 79 4.74 -1.77 9.16
CA ASN A 79 4.65 -0.32 8.97
C ASN A 79 5.67 0.42 9.88
N LEU A 80 6.04 1.65 9.50
CA LEU A 80 7.07 2.43 10.18
C LEU A 80 6.67 2.80 11.61
N TRP A 81 5.38 3.07 11.85
CA TRP A 81 4.86 3.37 13.18
C TRP A 81 5.08 2.20 14.15
N ASP A 82 4.63 1.00 13.78
CA ASP A 82 4.74 -0.19 14.62
C ASP A 82 6.20 -0.56 14.90
N ALA A 83 7.07 -0.43 13.90
CA ALA A 83 8.49 -0.70 14.05
C ALA A 83 9.19 0.28 15.00
N GLN A 84 8.71 1.53 15.12
CA GLN A 84 9.28 2.54 16.01
C GLN A 84 8.70 2.49 17.42
N TYR A 85 7.39 2.27 17.53
CA TYR A 85 6.66 2.54 18.77
C TYR A 85 6.11 1.28 19.46
N ILE A 86 5.99 0.15 18.77
CA ILE A 86 5.54 -1.10 19.40
C ILE A 86 6.75 -1.89 19.93
N LYS A 87 6.81 -2.04 21.26
CA LYS A 87 7.81 -2.89 21.92
C LYS A 87 7.67 -4.34 21.41
N GLY A 88 8.76 -4.89 20.88
CA GLY A 88 8.77 -6.24 20.30
C GLY A 88 8.35 -6.29 18.83
N GLY A 89 8.15 -5.13 18.18
CA GLY A 89 7.97 -5.04 16.74
C GLY A 89 9.12 -5.73 15.97
N LYS A 90 8.82 -6.23 14.77
CA LYS A 90 9.84 -6.86 13.92
C LYS A 90 10.92 -5.83 13.60
N ARG A 91 12.19 -6.21 13.77
CA ARG A 91 13.30 -5.30 13.47
C ARG A 91 13.34 -5.02 11.96
N PRO A 92 13.30 -3.74 11.55
CA PRO A 92 13.49 -3.39 10.16
C PRO A 92 14.91 -3.74 9.71
N VAL A 93 15.07 -4.01 8.41
CA VAL A 93 16.37 -4.24 7.78
C VAL A 93 17.24 -2.98 7.79
N LEU A 94 16.60 -1.81 7.74
CA LEU A 94 17.26 -0.54 7.51
C LEU A 94 17.29 0.33 8.77
N ALA A 95 18.34 1.14 8.90
CA ALA A 95 18.34 2.26 9.82
C ALA A 95 17.30 3.30 9.36
N MET A 96 16.77 4.09 10.29
CA MET A 96 15.71 5.07 9.98
C MET A 96 16.15 6.12 8.94
N GLU A 97 17.44 6.48 8.92
CA GLU A 97 17.99 7.40 7.91
C GLU A 97 17.92 6.81 6.50
N ASP A 98 18.22 5.52 6.36
CA ASP A 98 18.12 4.80 5.08
C ASP A 98 16.66 4.67 4.63
N VAL A 99 15.73 4.43 5.56
CA VAL A 99 14.29 4.40 5.27
C VAL A 99 13.85 5.75 4.70
N ARG A 100 14.24 6.86 5.34
CA ARG A 100 13.93 8.22 4.86
C ARG A 100 14.52 8.49 3.49
N ALA A 101 15.75 8.03 3.22
CA ALA A 101 16.36 8.17 1.91
C ALA A 101 15.57 7.40 0.84
N LYS A 102 15.19 6.14 1.12
CA LYS A 102 14.39 5.31 0.20
C LYS A 102 13.00 5.88 -0.06
N VAL A 103 12.32 6.38 0.97
CA VAL A 103 11.02 7.06 0.79
C VAL A 103 11.19 8.30 -0.09
N ARG A 104 12.24 9.11 0.13
CA ARG A 104 12.50 10.30 -0.68
C ARG A 104 12.78 9.97 -2.15
N ASP A 105 13.53 8.91 -2.41
CA ASP A 105 13.83 8.48 -3.77
C ASP A 105 12.57 7.93 -4.47
N GLY A 106 11.75 7.13 -3.78
CA GLY A 106 10.47 6.65 -4.31
C GLY A 106 9.44 7.77 -4.54
N LEU A 107 9.43 8.80 -3.70
CA LEU A 107 8.61 10.00 -3.94
C LEU A 107 9.12 10.80 -5.14
N ARG A 108 10.44 10.85 -5.37
CA ARG A 108 11.00 11.51 -6.56
C ARG A 108 10.52 10.84 -7.85
N SER A 109 10.53 9.51 -7.91
CA SER A 109 10.03 8.76 -9.08
C SER A 109 8.53 8.93 -9.31
N LEU A 110 7.75 9.29 -8.29
CA LEU A 110 6.35 9.67 -8.44
C LEU A 110 6.17 11.11 -8.93
N HIS A 111 7.01 12.02 -8.44
CA HIS A 111 6.93 13.45 -8.76
C HIS A 111 7.37 13.76 -10.20
N GLU A 112 8.32 13.00 -10.75
CA GLU A 112 8.80 13.15 -12.13
C GLU A 112 7.67 13.06 -13.19
N PRO A 113 6.77 12.06 -13.16
CA PRO A 113 5.59 12.02 -14.02
C PRO A 113 4.45 12.93 -13.55
N GLY A 114 4.65 13.78 -12.53
CA GLY A 114 3.68 14.76 -12.06
C GLY A 114 2.66 14.24 -11.03
N SER A 115 2.85 13.03 -10.49
CA SER A 115 1.99 12.46 -9.45
C SER A 115 2.54 12.74 -8.05
N VAL A 116 1.69 12.76 -7.03
CA VAL A 116 2.08 12.80 -5.61
C VAL A 116 1.25 11.79 -4.81
N HIS A 117 1.75 11.35 -3.65
CA HIS A 117 1.01 10.44 -2.77
C HIS A 117 -0.12 11.12 -1.98
N GLY A 118 0.08 12.37 -1.57
CA GLY A 118 -0.92 13.15 -0.82
C GLY A 118 -1.05 12.82 0.67
N ASP A 119 -0.67 11.62 1.12
CA ASP A 119 -0.77 11.22 2.54
C ASP A 119 0.44 10.36 3.00
N VAL A 120 1.64 10.94 3.02
CA VAL A 120 2.84 10.23 3.48
C VAL A 120 2.97 10.38 4.99
N CYS A 121 2.72 9.30 5.71
CA CYS A 121 2.87 9.21 7.16
C CYS A 121 3.40 7.83 7.57
N ASP A 122 3.86 7.68 8.82
CA ASP A 122 4.55 6.46 9.29
C ASP A 122 3.69 5.19 9.15
N VAL A 123 2.36 5.30 9.30
CA VAL A 123 1.46 4.14 9.13
C VAL A 123 1.35 3.68 7.67
N ASN A 124 1.59 4.58 6.70
CA ASN A 124 1.50 4.30 5.27
C ASN A 124 2.84 3.84 4.66
N VAL A 125 3.93 3.86 5.43
CA VAL A 125 5.26 3.40 5.01
C VAL A 125 5.49 1.98 5.51
N LEU A 126 5.58 1.01 4.60
CA LEU A 126 5.90 -0.38 4.92
C LEU A 126 7.40 -0.65 4.75
N MET A 127 8.02 -1.21 5.77
CA MET A 127 9.43 -1.64 5.76
C MET A 127 9.54 -3.14 5.68
N ARG A 128 10.47 -3.61 4.84
CA ARG A 128 10.77 -5.04 4.72
C ARG A 128 11.35 -5.59 6.03
N ASN A 129 10.81 -6.73 6.46
CA ASN A 129 11.30 -7.47 7.63
C ASN A 129 12.65 -8.15 7.31
N ALA A 130 13.50 -8.33 8.33
CA ALA A 130 14.82 -8.92 8.16
C ALA A 130 14.86 -10.38 7.67
N THR A 131 13.72 -11.06 7.69
CA THR A 131 13.58 -12.44 7.20
C THR A 131 13.30 -12.53 5.70
N VAL A 132 13.07 -11.40 5.03
CA VAL A 132 12.67 -11.35 3.61
C VAL A 132 13.89 -11.08 2.74
N ALA A 133 13.93 -11.70 1.56
CA ALA A 133 15.05 -11.62 0.63
C ALA A 133 15.39 -10.17 0.21
N GLU A 134 16.69 -9.89 0.04
CA GLU A 134 17.18 -8.57 -0.35
C GLU A 134 16.71 -8.09 -1.73
N THR A 135 16.29 -9.02 -2.59
CA THR A 135 15.73 -8.75 -3.92
C THR A 135 14.37 -8.05 -3.89
N GLU A 136 13.63 -8.16 -2.78
CA GLU A 136 12.37 -7.42 -2.62
C GLU A 136 12.64 -5.92 -2.41
N PRO A 137 11.64 -5.03 -2.56
CA PRO A 137 11.81 -3.63 -2.20
C PRO A 137 12.01 -3.46 -0.70
N ALA A 138 12.96 -2.61 -0.29
CA ALA A 138 13.19 -2.35 1.13
C ALA A 138 12.06 -1.53 1.79
N VAL A 139 11.40 -0.67 1.00
CA VAL A 139 10.28 0.17 1.42
C VAL A 139 9.18 0.09 0.38
N LEU A 140 7.94 0.02 0.83
CA LEU A 140 6.73 0.16 0.02
C LEU A 140 5.85 1.24 0.63
N LEU A 141 5.06 1.91 -0.20
CA LEU A 141 4.07 2.91 0.20
C LEU A 141 2.66 2.38 -0.08
N VAL A 142 1.74 2.64 0.85
CA VAL A 142 0.33 2.25 0.78
C VAL A 142 -0.59 3.43 1.08
N ASP A 143 -1.89 3.23 0.89
CA ASP A 143 -2.94 4.25 1.02
C ASP A 143 -2.88 5.39 -0.02
N TRP A 144 -3.22 5.03 -1.26
CA TRP A 144 -3.25 5.91 -2.42
C TRP A 144 -4.57 6.70 -2.56
N ASP A 145 -5.31 6.91 -1.47
CA ASP A 145 -6.61 7.60 -1.51
C ASP A 145 -6.47 9.09 -1.84
N TRP A 146 -5.39 9.71 -1.35
CA TRP A 146 -5.09 11.13 -1.53
C TRP A 146 -4.07 11.41 -2.63
N ALA A 147 -3.67 10.36 -3.36
CA ALA A 147 -2.77 10.50 -4.48
C ALA A 147 -3.48 11.16 -5.66
N GLY A 148 -2.69 11.80 -6.51
CA GLY A 148 -3.20 12.51 -7.67
C GLY A 148 -2.12 13.33 -8.34
N GLU A 149 -2.52 14.18 -9.29
CA GLU A 149 -1.59 15.12 -9.91
C GLU A 149 -1.10 16.14 -8.88
N LYS A 150 0.14 16.59 -9.03
CA LYS A 150 0.79 17.58 -8.17
C LYS A 150 -0.02 18.90 -8.05
N SER A 151 -0.85 19.21 -9.05
CA SER A 151 -1.76 20.36 -9.09
C SER A 151 -3.12 20.13 -8.42
N SER A 152 -3.52 18.88 -8.17
CA SER A 152 -4.85 18.51 -7.66
C SER A 152 -4.81 17.83 -6.29
N ALA A 153 -3.63 17.46 -5.79
CA ALA A 153 -3.50 16.82 -4.48
C ALA A 153 -3.76 17.84 -3.36
N SER A 154 -4.80 17.57 -2.58
CA SER A 154 -5.16 18.31 -1.38
C SER A 154 -4.62 17.57 -0.16
N ILE A 155 -3.82 18.26 0.65
CA ILE A 155 -3.49 17.84 2.02
C ILE A 155 -4.65 18.33 2.91
N PRO A 156 -5.25 17.51 3.80
CA PRO A 156 -6.15 18.02 4.82
C PRO A 156 -5.42 19.07 5.67
N GLY A 157 -5.99 20.27 5.80
CA GLY A 157 -5.44 21.29 6.69
C GLY A 157 -5.40 20.78 8.14
N GLY A 158 -4.30 21.04 8.83
CA GLY A 158 -4.07 20.63 10.23
C GLY A 158 -4.94 21.36 11.25
#